data_AF-A0A3N5QRV6-F1
#
_entry.id   AF-A0A3N5QRV6-F1
#
_cell.length_a   1.000
_cell.length_b   1.000
_cell.length_c   1.000
_cell.angle_alpha   90.00
_cell.angle_beta   90.00
_cell.angle_gamma   90.00
#
_symmetry.space_group_name_H-M   'P 1'
#
loop_
_entity.id
_entity.type
_entity.pdbx_description
1 polymer ?
#
loop_
_entity_poly.entity_id
_entity_poly.type
_entity_poly.pdbx_seq_one_letter_code
_entity_poly.pdbx_strand_id
1 'polypeptide(L)'
;MTRKLTKIAVCAIICCSALLLKSTPLPGKTPTSQTSPATSPTSGPEIAQPTPSAPNNADIPDWQVRWELARVLGYSKKYDEAIRQYNKLLADKPDLLDAKVELAAVLFWSQRKDEALAMVEGINPSKLKPASQAQLAELYAVKQDYSAAEAIYRDLLRTSPDDLKLRLKLAQILSWSKQYDKSIEQYGIVLKAKPDDIQVRRQYAMVLIWAGRNAEGAIELEKTLPPITQPSTMPAKSHVTTTSMPAE
;
A
#
# COMPACT_ATOMS: atom_id res chain seq x y z
N MET A 1 20.37 -42.90 -7.48
CA MET A 1 20.66 -41.79 -6.55
C MET A 1 20.37 -40.48 -7.24
N THR A 2 19.18 -39.92 -7.06
CA THR A 2 18.74 -38.66 -7.68
C THR A 2 17.93 -37.87 -6.65
N ARG A 3 18.61 -37.08 -5.82
CA ARG A 3 17.95 -36.13 -4.90
C ARG A 3 17.81 -34.79 -5.62
N LYS A 4 16.62 -34.54 -6.19
CA LYS A 4 16.19 -33.19 -6.57
C LYS A 4 15.81 -32.44 -5.29
N LEU A 5 16.52 -31.36 -5.01
CA LEU A 5 16.25 -30.42 -3.93
C LEU A 5 14.98 -29.62 -4.24
N THR A 6 13.97 -29.87 -3.43
CA THR A 6 12.69 -29.15 -3.38
C THR A 6 12.94 -27.72 -2.86
N LYS A 7 12.62 -26.71 -3.66
CA LYS A 7 12.54 -25.31 -3.18
C LYS A 7 11.31 -25.19 -2.30
N ILE A 8 11.52 -25.06 -1.00
CA ILE A 8 10.49 -24.74 -0.01
C ILE A 8 10.27 -23.22 -0.07
N ALA A 9 9.14 -22.81 -0.66
CA ALA A 9 8.62 -21.46 -0.53
C ALA A 9 7.89 -21.37 0.81
N VAL A 10 8.47 -20.64 1.76
CA VAL A 10 7.79 -20.26 3.01
C VAL A 10 6.94 -19.03 2.71
N CYS A 11 5.67 -19.25 2.43
CA CYS A 11 4.65 -18.21 2.43
C CYS A 11 3.65 -18.58 3.52
N ALA A 12 3.80 -17.98 4.71
CA ALA A 12 2.89 -18.19 5.82
C ALA A 12 1.89 -17.03 5.92
N ILE A 13 0.66 -17.35 5.53
CA ILE A 13 -0.58 -17.17 6.30
C ILE A 13 -0.94 -15.74 6.73
N ILE A 14 -1.97 -15.18 6.09
CA ILE A 14 -3.11 -14.58 6.82
C ILE A 14 -4.43 -15.12 6.24
N CYS A 15 -5.18 -15.75 7.14
CA CYS A 15 -6.52 -16.29 7.04
C CYS A 15 -7.56 -15.33 6.42
N CYS A 16 -8.46 -15.87 5.60
CA CYS A 16 -9.87 -15.47 5.64
C CYS A 16 -10.75 -16.68 5.34
N SER A 17 -11.36 -17.21 6.38
CA SER A 17 -12.34 -18.29 6.36
C SER A 17 -13.64 -17.77 5.74
N ALA A 18 -14.06 -18.31 4.60
CA ALA A 18 -15.41 -18.12 4.07
C ALA A 18 -16.07 -19.49 3.95
N LEU A 19 -16.87 -19.84 4.96
CA LEU A 19 -17.78 -20.98 4.91
C LEU A 19 -19.03 -20.58 4.11
N LEU A 20 -19.25 -21.33 3.03
CA LEU A 20 -20.52 -21.87 2.52
C LEU A 20 -21.76 -20.95 2.52
N LEU A 21 -22.28 -20.66 1.33
CA LEU A 21 -23.69 -20.94 1.02
C LEU A 21 -23.79 -21.39 -0.46
N LYS A 22 -24.32 -22.60 -0.67
CA LYS A 22 -24.58 -23.22 -1.97
C LYS A 22 -25.82 -22.57 -2.60
N SER A 23 -25.73 -22.12 -3.85
CA SER A 23 -26.90 -21.76 -4.66
C SER A 23 -27.21 -22.89 -5.65
N THR A 24 -28.30 -23.62 -5.43
CA THR A 24 -28.90 -24.53 -6.42
C THR A 24 -30.07 -23.83 -7.11
N PRO A 25 -30.21 -23.91 -8.45
CA PRO A 25 -31.34 -23.35 -9.17
C PRO A 25 -32.44 -24.42 -9.35
N LEU A 26 -33.71 -24.00 -9.37
CA LEU A 26 -34.81 -24.80 -9.90
C LEU A 26 -35.79 -23.95 -10.74
N PRO A 27 -36.55 -24.57 -11.66
CA PRO A 27 -36.97 -23.94 -12.91
C PRO A 27 -38.48 -23.67 -13.02
N GLY A 28 -38.82 -22.78 -13.96
CA GLY A 28 -39.96 -22.90 -14.88
C GLY A 28 -41.38 -22.72 -14.33
N LYS A 29 -42.09 -21.73 -14.88
CA LYS A 29 -43.41 -21.87 -15.54
C LYS A 29 -43.99 -20.51 -15.93
N THR A 30 -44.06 -20.25 -17.24
CA THR A 30 -45.16 -19.57 -17.93
C THR A 30 -46.17 -20.66 -18.34
N PRO A 31 -47.49 -20.41 -18.51
CA PRO A 31 -47.99 -19.58 -19.62
C PRO A 31 -49.35 -18.86 -19.43
N THR A 32 -49.72 -18.10 -20.49
CA THR A 32 -51.07 -17.76 -21.01
C THR A 32 -51.91 -16.77 -20.19
N SER A 33 -52.71 -15.84 -20.74
CA SER A 33 -52.95 -15.27 -22.07
C SER A 33 -54.15 -14.31 -21.94
N GLN A 34 -54.18 -13.23 -22.74
CA GLN A 34 -55.39 -12.46 -23.15
C GLN A 34 -56.08 -11.68 -21.99
N THR A 35 -56.58 -10.44 -22.12
CA THR A 35 -57.34 -9.80 -23.20
C THR A 35 -57.45 -8.30 -22.89
N SER A 36 -57.38 -7.42 -23.88
CA SER A 36 -57.70 -5.97 -23.80
C SER A 36 -59.22 -5.72 -23.71
N PRO A 37 -59.76 -4.47 -23.77
CA PRO A 37 -59.28 -3.14 -23.35
C PRO A 37 -60.28 -2.45 -22.38
N ALA A 38 -59.92 -1.30 -21.79
CA ALA A 38 -60.73 -0.07 -21.76
C ALA A 38 -60.26 0.93 -20.71
N THR A 39 -60.46 2.21 -21.05
CA THR A 39 -60.60 3.41 -20.20
C THR A 39 -59.36 4.00 -19.53
N SER A 40 -58.83 5.06 -20.15
CA SER A 40 -58.28 6.24 -19.46
C SER A 40 -59.32 6.79 -18.46
N PRO A 41 -58.90 7.44 -17.36
CA PRO A 41 -58.58 8.86 -17.47
C PRO A 41 -57.47 9.37 -16.53
N THR A 42 -57.07 10.61 -16.77
CA THR A 42 -56.43 11.54 -15.82
C THR A 42 -54.89 11.50 -15.77
N SER A 43 -54.33 12.27 -16.70
CA SER A 43 -53.06 12.98 -16.54
C SER A 43 -53.08 13.87 -15.29
N GLY A 44 -52.58 13.34 -14.17
CA GLY A 44 -52.05 14.19 -13.10
C GLY A 44 -50.64 14.66 -13.50
N PRO A 45 -50.20 15.85 -13.10
CA PRO A 45 -48.82 16.25 -13.32
C PRO A 45 -47.93 15.31 -12.51
N GLU A 46 -47.26 14.39 -13.20
CA GLU A 46 -46.11 13.69 -12.65
C GLU A 46 -45.09 14.77 -12.33
N ILE A 47 -44.97 15.08 -11.04
CA ILE A 47 -43.95 15.98 -10.52
C ILE A 47 -42.63 15.31 -10.88
N ALA A 48 -42.05 15.76 -12.00
CA ALA A 48 -40.70 15.38 -12.38
C ALA A 48 -39.84 15.56 -11.14
N GLN A 49 -39.27 14.46 -10.65
CA GLN A 49 -38.25 14.56 -9.63
C GLN A 49 -37.24 15.56 -10.15
N PRO A 50 -36.89 16.62 -9.38
CA PRO A 50 -35.88 17.54 -9.81
C PRO A 50 -34.64 16.71 -10.11
N THR A 51 -34.27 16.63 -11.39
CA THR A 51 -32.94 16.20 -11.77
C THR A 51 -32.00 17.06 -10.92
N PRO A 52 -31.00 16.47 -10.23
CA PRO A 52 -30.01 17.27 -9.54
C PRO A 52 -29.41 18.17 -10.60
N SER A 53 -29.81 19.44 -10.59
CA SER A 53 -29.28 20.46 -11.47
C SER A 53 -27.79 20.45 -11.16
N ALA A 54 -26.95 20.25 -12.17
CA ALA A 54 -25.51 20.26 -11.99
C ALA A 54 -25.17 21.48 -11.12
N PRO A 55 -24.44 21.31 -10.01
CA PRO A 55 -24.13 22.43 -9.14
C PRO A 55 -23.47 23.49 -10.00
N ASN A 56 -24.14 24.63 -10.13
CA ASN A 56 -23.63 25.79 -10.85
C ASN A 56 -22.51 26.38 -9.96
N ASN A 57 -21.36 25.72 -9.97
CA ASN A 57 -20.23 26.04 -9.13
C ASN A 57 -19.23 26.80 -10.00
N ALA A 58 -19.45 28.10 -10.15
CA ALA A 58 -18.69 28.97 -11.04
C ALA A 58 -17.18 29.05 -10.70
N ASP A 59 -16.75 28.49 -9.56
CA ASP A 59 -15.38 28.64 -9.06
C ASP A 59 -14.50 27.40 -9.18
N ILE A 60 -15.07 26.18 -9.32
CA ILE A 60 -14.28 24.93 -9.40
C ILE A 60 -14.66 24.17 -10.67
N PRO A 61 -13.76 24.08 -11.66
CA PRO A 61 -14.03 23.35 -12.89
C PRO A 61 -14.29 21.86 -12.67
N ASP A 62 -15.20 21.26 -13.46
CA ASP A 62 -15.54 19.84 -13.41
C ASP A 62 -14.34 18.89 -13.51
N TRP A 63 -13.34 19.23 -14.33
CA TRP A 63 -12.12 18.43 -14.46
C TRP A 63 -11.33 18.38 -13.14
N GLN A 64 -11.33 19.47 -12.37
CA GLN A 64 -10.65 19.53 -11.08
C GLN A 64 -11.38 18.69 -10.05
N VAL A 65 -12.71 18.81 -9.96
CA VAL A 65 -13.53 17.96 -9.08
C VAL A 65 -13.37 16.48 -9.44
N ARG A 66 -13.30 16.16 -10.74
CA ARG A 66 -13.08 14.79 -11.22
C ARG A 66 -11.72 14.26 -10.77
N TRP A 67 -10.68 15.08 -10.80
CA TRP A 67 -9.36 14.72 -10.32
C TRP A 67 -9.37 14.42 -8.82
N GLU A 68 -9.97 15.30 -8.02
CA GLU A 68 -10.09 15.12 -6.57
C GLU A 68 -10.89 13.86 -6.21
N LEU A 69 -12.01 13.64 -6.90
CA LEU A 69 -12.80 12.42 -6.77
C LEU A 69 -11.97 11.16 -7.09
N ALA A 70 -11.18 11.18 -8.17
CA ALA A 70 -10.35 10.06 -8.55
C ALA A 70 -9.30 9.72 -7.48
N ARG A 71 -8.68 10.72 -6.84
CA ARG A 71 -7.75 10.54 -5.71
C ARG A 71 -8.44 9.87 -4.52
N VAL A 72 -9.60 10.38 -4.11
CA VAL A 72 -10.35 9.86 -2.97
C VAL A 72 -10.77 8.41 -3.21
N LEU A 73 -11.26 8.10 -4.41
CA LEU A 73 -11.59 6.72 -4.81
C LEU A 73 -10.36 5.80 -4.76
N GLY A 74 -9.20 6.29 -5.22
CA GLY A 74 -7.93 5.56 -5.16
C GLY A 74 -7.53 5.21 -3.72
N TYR A 75 -7.55 6.18 -2.81
CA TYR A 75 -7.28 5.93 -1.38
C TYR A 75 -8.32 5.04 -0.71
N SER A 76 -9.57 5.09 -1.18
CA SER A 76 -10.66 4.21 -0.74
C SER A 76 -10.58 2.79 -1.34
N LYS A 77 -9.50 2.47 -2.07
CA LYS A 77 -9.28 1.19 -2.76
C LYS A 77 -10.33 0.85 -3.83
N LYS A 78 -11.12 1.83 -4.27
CA LYS A 78 -12.09 1.73 -5.36
C LYS A 78 -11.39 1.96 -6.69
N TYR A 79 -10.40 1.11 -7.00
CA TYR A 79 -9.44 1.39 -8.06
C TYR A 79 -10.08 1.52 -9.44
N ASP A 80 -11.01 0.64 -9.80
CA ASP A 80 -11.67 0.71 -11.11
C ASP A 80 -12.49 2.00 -11.28
N GLU A 81 -13.12 2.48 -10.20
CA GLU A 81 -13.85 3.74 -10.22
C GLU A 81 -12.90 4.92 -10.38
N ALA A 82 -11.79 4.92 -9.63
CA ALA A 82 -10.74 5.93 -9.72
C ALA A 82 -10.15 6.01 -11.15
N ILE A 83 -9.79 4.85 -11.73
CA ILE A 83 -9.26 4.75 -13.09
C ILE A 83 -10.25 5.33 -14.11
N ARG A 84 -11.55 5.04 -13.99
CA ARG A 84 -12.56 5.64 -14.87
C ARG A 84 -12.60 7.17 -14.78
N GLN A 85 -12.46 7.74 -13.58
CA GLN A 85 -12.43 9.19 -13.41
C GLN A 85 -11.16 9.81 -13.97
N TYR A 86 -10.00 9.20 -13.73
CA TYR A 86 -8.73 9.64 -14.32
C TYR A 86 -8.74 9.57 -15.84
N ASN A 87 -9.27 8.50 -16.44
CA ASN A 87 -9.36 8.36 -17.90
C ASN A 87 -10.24 9.47 -18.51
N LYS A 88 -11.37 9.79 -17.87
CA LYS A 88 -12.22 10.92 -18.29
C LYS A 88 -11.51 12.27 -18.13
N LEU A 89 -10.75 12.46 -17.06
CA LEU A 89 -9.96 13.66 -16.82
C LEU A 89 -8.88 13.84 -17.91
N LEU A 90 -8.12 12.79 -18.19
CA LEU A 90 -7.00 12.84 -19.13
C LEU A 90 -7.44 12.84 -20.59
N ALA A 91 -8.69 12.45 -20.88
CA ALA A 91 -9.29 12.66 -22.19
C ALA A 91 -9.56 14.15 -22.47
N ASP A 92 -9.94 14.93 -21.46
CA ASP A 92 -10.15 16.38 -21.56
C ASP A 92 -8.82 17.16 -21.42
N LYS A 93 -7.97 16.75 -20.47
CA LYS A 93 -6.71 17.41 -20.12
C LYS A 93 -5.52 16.45 -20.25
N PRO A 94 -5.09 16.12 -21.48
CA PRO A 94 -4.02 15.14 -21.71
C PRO A 94 -2.65 15.60 -21.19
N ASP A 95 -2.44 16.90 -20.98
CA ASP A 95 -1.14 17.45 -20.56
C ASP A 95 -0.95 17.50 -19.04
N LEU A 96 -1.92 17.05 -18.25
CA LEU A 96 -1.80 16.95 -16.79
C LEU A 96 -0.89 15.79 -16.39
N LEU A 97 0.42 16.02 -16.40
CA LEU A 97 1.43 15.02 -16.05
C LEU A 97 1.28 14.49 -14.63
N ASP A 98 0.93 15.34 -13.65
CA ASP A 98 0.66 14.92 -12.28
C ASP A 98 -0.49 13.89 -12.23
N ALA A 99 -1.57 14.13 -12.98
CA ALA A 99 -2.71 13.22 -13.04
C ALA A 99 -2.37 11.90 -13.77
N LYS A 100 -1.49 11.94 -14.78
CA LYS A 100 -0.96 10.72 -15.42
C LYS A 100 -0.17 9.85 -14.44
N VAL A 101 0.70 10.46 -13.64
CA VAL A 101 1.48 9.73 -12.63
C VAL A 101 0.57 9.18 -11.52
N GLU A 102 -0.42 9.95 -11.08
CA GLU A 102 -1.38 9.48 -10.08
C GLU A 102 -2.24 8.33 -10.59
N LEU A 103 -2.69 8.36 -11.86
CA LEU A 103 -3.35 7.23 -12.49
C LEU A 103 -2.44 6.01 -12.52
N ALA A 104 -1.17 6.17 -12.90
CA ALA A 104 -0.21 5.07 -12.88
C ALA A 104 -0.02 4.47 -11.48
N ALA A 105 0.00 5.31 -10.43
CA ALA A 105 0.05 4.83 -9.05
C ALA A 105 -1.21 3.99 -8.70
N VAL A 106 -2.39 4.42 -9.12
CA VAL A 106 -3.64 3.66 -8.92
C VAL A 106 -3.64 2.35 -9.71
N LEU A 107 -3.17 2.35 -10.97
CA LEU A 107 -2.99 1.14 -11.77
C LEU A 107 -2.05 0.15 -11.09
N PHE A 108 -0.96 0.64 -10.51
CA PHE A 108 -0.04 -0.19 -9.74
C PHE A 108 -0.73 -0.81 -8.51
N TRP A 109 -1.47 -0.02 -7.73
CA TRP A 109 -2.23 -0.52 -6.58
C TRP A 109 -3.30 -1.55 -6.97
N SER A 110 -3.88 -1.42 -8.16
CA SER A 110 -4.83 -2.37 -8.73
C SER A 110 -4.18 -3.58 -9.40
N GLN A 111 -2.88 -3.84 -9.16
CA GLN A 111 -2.11 -4.95 -9.73
C GLN A 111 -1.89 -4.89 -11.25
N ARG A 112 -2.15 -3.75 -11.89
CA ARG A 112 -1.95 -3.51 -13.33
C ARG A 112 -0.58 -2.87 -13.56
N LYS A 113 0.47 -3.57 -13.12
CA LYS A 113 1.84 -3.05 -13.07
C LYS A 113 2.37 -2.62 -14.43
N ASP A 114 2.16 -3.43 -15.47
CA ASP A 114 2.75 -3.14 -16.80
C ASP A 114 2.14 -1.88 -17.41
N GLU A 115 0.83 -1.68 -17.24
CA GLU A 115 0.14 -0.45 -17.68
C GLU A 115 0.61 0.78 -16.90
N ALA A 116 0.81 0.64 -15.59
CA ALA A 116 1.35 1.72 -14.76
C ALA A 116 2.74 2.16 -15.25
N LEU A 117 3.62 1.21 -15.55
CA LEU A 117 4.99 1.50 -15.99
C LEU A 117 5.03 2.12 -17.40
N ALA A 118 4.19 1.64 -18.31
CA ALA A 118 4.07 2.23 -19.65
C ALA A 118 3.56 3.67 -19.60
N MET A 119 2.62 3.96 -18.69
CA MET A 119 2.01 5.29 -18.57
C MET A 119 2.98 6.39 -18.13
N VAL A 120 4.03 6.03 -17.38
CA VAL A 120 5.01 7.00 -16.87
C VAL A 120 6.32 7.04 -17.64
N GLU A 121 6.40 6.29 -18.74
CA GLU A 121 7.58 6.30 -19.58
C GLU A 121 7.82 7.68 -20.22
N GLY A 122 9.05 8.17 -20.14
CA GLY A 122 9.44 9.47 -20.69
C GLY A 122 8.94 10.71 -19.93
N ILE A 123 8.22 10.55 -18.81
CA ILE A 123 7.81 11.69 -17.98
C ILE A 123 9.06 12.32 -17.34
N ASN A 124 9.30 13.60 -17.60
CA ASN A 124 10.36 14.36 -16.96
C ASN A 124 9.94 14.76 -15.53
N PRO A 125 10.62 14.28 -14.47
CA PRO A 125 10.25 14.58 -13.08
C PRO A 125 10.23 16.08 -12.75
N SER A 126 11.05 16.91 -13.40
CA SER A 126 11.10 18.37 -13.14
C SER A 126 9.82 19.12 -13.50
N LYS A 127 8.92 18.50 -14.28
CA LYS A 127 7.61 19.07 -14.63
C LYS A 127 6.48 18.66 -13.67
N LEU A 128 6.79 17.85 -12.66
CA LEU A 128 5.82 17.33 -11.71
C LEU A 128 5.88 18.08 -10.39
N LYS A 129 4.76 18.07 -9.66
CA LYS A 129 4.72 18.49 -8.26
C LYS A 129 5.47 17.49 -7.38
N PRO A 130 6.02 17.91 -6.21
CA PRO A 130 6.80 17.04 -5.34
C PRO A 130 6.12 15.71 -4.96
N ALA A 131 4.79 15.73 -4.73
CA ALA A 131 4.03 14.53 -4.43
C ALA A 131 4.02 13.53 -5.60
N SER A 132 3.81 14.02 -6.83
CA SER A 132 3.83 13.21 -8.04
C SER A 132 5.24 12.77 -8.43
N GLN A 133 6.27 13.59 -8.16
CA GLN A 133 7.67 13.17 -8.28
C GLN A 133 7.96 11.95 -7.40
N ALA A 134 7.54 11.96 -6.13
CA ALA A 134 7.73 10.82 -5.23
C ALA A 134 7.01 9.56 -5.74
N GLN A 135 5.77 9.69 -6.25
CA GLN A 135 5.06 8.56 -6.86
C GLN A 135 5.77 8.01 -8.10
N LEU A 136 6.31 8.88 -8.94
CA LEU A 136 7.11 8.47 -10.10
C LEU A 136 8.37 7.71 -9.66
N ALA A 137 9.05 8.16 -8.60
CA ALA A 137 10.21 7.46 -8.04
C ALA A 137 9.84 6.05 -7.52
N GLU A 138 8.69 5.88 -6.87
CA GLU A 138 8.20 4.56 -6.46
C GLU A 138 7.96 3.64 -7.66
N LEU A 139 7.40 4.15 -8.76
CA LEU A 139 7.20 3.39 -9.99
C LEU A 139 8.53 2.98 -10.65
N TYR A 140 9.54 3.86 -10.65
CA TYR A 140 10.88 3.50 -11.09
C TYR A 140 11.52 2.42 -10.21
N ALA A 141 11.34 2.48 -8.89
CA ALA A 141 11.79 1.44 -7.99
C ALA A 141 11.13 0.09 -8.28
N VAL A 142 9.83 0.08 -8.60
CA VAL A 142 9.07 -1.11 -9.03
C VAL A 142 9.58 -1.68 -10.36
N LYS A 143 10.08 -0.82 -11.26
CA LYS A 143 10.78 -1.19 -12.50
C LYS A 143 12.23 -1.64 -12.24
N GLN A 144 12.71 -1.57 -11.00
CA GLN A 144 14.11 -1.79 -10.59
C GLN A 144 15.10 -0.77 -11.18
N ASP A 145 14.59 0.37 -11.67
CA ASP A 145 15.42 1.51 -12.04
C ASP A 145 15.71 2.36 -10.80
N TYR A 146 16.55 1.79 -9.93
CA TYR A 146 16.91 2.44 -8.67
C TYR A 146 17.71 3.73 -8.87
N SER A 147 18.40 3.87 -10.01
CA SER A 147 19.16 5.08 -10.35
C SER A 147 18.23 6.27 -10.58
N ALA A 148 17.18 6.07 -11.40
CA ALA A 148 16.17 7.10 -11.62
C ALA A 148 15.40 7.45 -10.34
N ALA A 149 15.03 6.43 -9.54
CA ALA A 149 14.36 6.65 -8.25
C ALA A 149 15.24 7.44 -7.26
N GLU A 150 16.54 7.09 -7.16
CA GLU A 150 17.49 7.78 -6.29
C GLU A 150 17.64 9.26 -6.68
N ALA A 151 17.79 9.55 -7.98
CA ALA A 151 17.95 10.90 -8.48
C ALA A 151 16.76 11.80 -8.08
N ILE A 152 15.53 11.29 -8.23
CA ILE A 152 14.31 12.02 -7.85
C ILE A 152 14.28 12.28 -6.34
N TYR A 153 14.53 11.26 -5.52
CA TYR A 153 14.50 11.44 -4.05
C TYR A 153 15.58 12.39 -3.55
N ARG A 154 16.77 12.41 -4.17
CA ARG A 154 17.82 13.39 -3.86
C ARG A 154 17.40 14.81 -4.22
N ASP A 155 16.75 15.03 -5.37
CA ASP A 155 16.27 16.36 -5.75
C ASP A 155 15.14 16.84 -4.83
N LEU A 156 14.21 15.96 -4.47
CA LEU A 156 13.16 16.26 -3.50
C LEU A 156 13.77 16.69 -2.14
N LEU A 157 14.78 15.95 -1.65
CA LEU A 157 15.48 16.29 -0.40
C LEU A 157 16.31 17.57 -0.49
N ARG A 158 16.72 18.02 -1.69
CA ARG A 158 17.37 19.32 -1.85
C ARG A 158 16.41 20.47 -1.53
N THR A 159 15.12 20.30 -1.84
CA THR A 159 14.07 21.29 -1.54
C THR A 159 13.46 21.13 -0.14
N SER A 160 13.47 19.91 0.39
CA SER A 160 12.88 19.56 1.69
C SER A 160 13.88 18.72 2.51
N PRO A 161 14.99 19.30 2.99
CA PRO A 161 16.09 18.56 3.61
C PRO A 161 15.71 17.80 4.89
N ASP A 162 14.69 18.29 5.60
CA ASP A 162 14.23 17.73 6.88
C ASP A 162 13.07 16.74 6.72
N ASP A 163 12.65 16.43 5.48
CA ASP A 163 11.58 15.45 5.24
C ASP A 163 12.09 14.02 5.50
N LEU A 164 11.84 13.54 6.71
CA LEU A 164 12.21 12.20 7.15
C LEU A 164 11.53 11.10 6.34
N LYS A 165 10.35 11.34 5.74
CA LYS A 165 9.67 10.34 4.90
C LYS A 165 10.42 10.18 3.58
N LEU A 166 10.80 11.28 2.94
CA LEU A 166 11.63 11.26 1.73
C LEU A 166 13.00 10.64 2.01
N ARG A 167 13.60 10.93 3.16
CA ARG A 167 14.87 10.35 3.57
C ARG A 167 14.79 8.84 3.80
N LEU A 168 13.71 8.37 4.42
CA LEU A 168 13.43 6.93 4.57
C LEU A 168 13.26 6.25 3.21
N LYS A 169 12.54 6.89 2.28
CA LYS A 169 12.39 6.38 0.91
C LYS A 169 13.73 6.30 0.18
N LEU A 170 14.56 7.34 0.26
CA LEU A 170 15.92 7.30 -0.29
C LEU A 170 16.74 6.15 0.31
N ALA A 171 16.67 5.93 1.62
CA ALA A 171 17.35 4.82 2.28
C ALA A 171 16.91 3.46 1.71
N GLN A 172 15.61 3.26 1.50
CA GLN A 172 15.08 2.02 0.89
C GLN A 172 15.59 1.82 -0.54
N ILE A 173 15.63 2.87 -1.37
CA ILE A 173 16.19 2.80 -2.73
C ILE A 173 17.70 2.46 -2.70
N LEU A 174 18.45 3.09 -1.80
CA LEU A 174 19.87 2.79 -1.60
C LEU A 174 20.10 1.34 -1.15
N SER A 175 19.21 0.80 -0.30
CA SER A 175 19.24 -0.59 0.12
C SER A 175 19.04 -1.55 -1.07
N TRP A 176 18.01 -1.32 -1.89
CA TRP A 176 17.69 -2.19 -3.02
C TRP A 176 18.73 -2.10 -4.16
N SER A 177 19.39 -0.94 -4.31
CA SER A 177 20.54 -0.76 -5.20
C SER A 177 21.86 -1.25 -4.62
N LYS A 178 21.85 -1.90 -3.43
CA LYS A 178 23.03 -2.44 -2.73
C LYS A 178 24.06 -1.40 -2.29
N GLN A 179 23.69 -0.13 -2.25
CA GLN A 179 24.51 0.96 -1.72
C GLN A 179 24.36 1.03 -0.19
N TYR A 180 24.76 -0.04 0.50
CA TYR A 180 24.40 -0.24 1.90
C TYR A 180 24.96 0.83 2.83
N ASP A 181 26.21 1.29 2.63
CA ASP A 181 26.81 2.33 3.50
C ASP A 181 26.04 3.65 3.43
N LYS A 182 25.68 4.09 2.21
CA LYS A 182 24.85 5.28 2.01
C LYS A 182 23.45 5.09 2.60
N SER A 183 22.88 3.90 2.45
CA SER A 183 21.59 3.56 3.04
C SER A 183 21.63 3.66 4.57
N ILE A 184 22.66 3.11 5.19
CA ILE A 184 22.90 3.11 6.65
C ILE A 184 22.97 4.55 7.17
N GLU A 185 23.67 5.44 6.47
CA GLU A 185 23.72 6.86 6.80
C GLU A 185 22.32 7.49 6.83
N GLN A 186 21.51 7.25 5.78
CA GLN A 186 20.17 7.82 5.70
C GLN A 186 19.23 7.28 6.79
N TYR A 187 19.27 5.97 7.07
CA TYR A 187 18.53 5.38 8.20
C TYR A 187 18.96 5.96 9.54
N GLY A 188 20.27 6.17 9.75
CA GLY A 188 20.82 6.76 10.96
C GLY A 188 20.27 8.17 11.22
N ILE A 189 20.12 8.99 10.18
CA ILE A 189 19.50 10.32 10.30
C ILE A 189 18.03 10.21 10.72
N VAL A 190 17.26 9.31 10.10
CA VAL A 190 15.84 9.11 10.45
C VAL A 190 15.68 8.63 11.89
N LEU A 191 16.50 7.67 12.32
CA LEU A 191 16.47 7.12 13.69
C LEU A 191 17.00 8.09 14.74
N LYS A 192 17.89 9.02 14.38
CA LYS A 192 18.29 10.10 15.29
C LYS A 192 17.12 11.02 15.61
N ALA A 193 16.27 11.30 14.63
CA ALA A 193 15.06 12.13 14.82
C ALA A 193 13.90 11.34 15.43
N LYS A 194 13.81 10.03 15.16
CA LYS A 194 12.77 9.13 15.65
C LYS A 194 13.37 7.85 16.22
N PRO A 195 13.96 7.91 17.43
CA PRO A 195 14.62 6.75 18.04
C PRO A 195 13.66 5.59 18.29
N ASP A 196 12.38 5.87 18.55
CA ASP A 196 11.42 4.84 18.93
C ASP A 196 10.65 4.25 17.73
N ASP A 197 11.02 4.62 16.50
CA ASP A 197 10.40 4.04 15.31
C ASP A 197 10.91 2.61 15.07
N ILE A 198 10.19 1.65 15.66
CA ILE A 198 10.48 0.22 15.57
C ILE A 198 10.56 -0.23 14.11
N GLN A 199 9.69 0.26 13.22
CA GLN A 199 9.68 -0.22 11.84
C GLN A 199 10.92 0.24 11.08
N VAL A 200 11.30 1.50 11.25
CA VAL A 200 12.55 2.03 10.67
C VAL A 200 13.76 1.31 11.27
N ARG A 201 13.78 1.05 12.59
CA ARG A 201 14.88 0.35 13.25
C ARG A 201 15.05 -1.08 12.73
N ARG A 202 13.95 -1.80 12.50
CA ARG A 202 13.97 -3.13 11.86
C ARG A 202 14.53 -3.07 10.45
N GLN A 203 14.11 -2.10 9.64
CA GLN A 203 14.64 -1.93 8.28
C GLN A 203 16.14 -1.62 8.30
N TYR A 204 16.57 -0.71 9.17
CA TYR A 204 17.98 -0.38 9.37
C TYR A 204 18.82 -1.61 9.74
N ALA A 205 18.35 -2.41 10.69
CA ALA A 205 19.02 -3.64 11.08
C ALA A 205 19.17 -4.65 9.92
N MET A 206 18.15 -4.79 9.06
CA MET A 206 18.24 -5.65 7.88
C MET A 206 19.33 -5.17 6.92
N VAL A 207 19.45 -3.87 6.72
CA VAL A 207 20.50 -3.29 5.86
C VAL A 207 21.89 -3.51 6.45
N LEU A 208 22.06 -3.38 7.76
CA LEU A 208 23.32 -3.73 8.44
C LEU A 208 23.72 -5.19 8.17
N ILE A 209 22.76 -6.12 8.24
CA ILE A 209 23.00 -7.54 7.94
C ILE A 209 23.37 -7.74 6.46
N TRP A 210 22.66 -7.10 5.52
CA TRP A 210 23.01 -7.17 4.10
C TRP A 210 24.39 -6.57 3.78
N ALA A 211 24.85 -5.61 4.58
CA ALA A 211 26.20 -5.06 4.54
C ALA A 211 27.26 -5.96 5.21
N GLY A 212 26.88 -7.10 5.79
CA GLY A 212 27.77 -8.00 6.54
C GLY A 212 28.01 -7.60 8.00
N ARG A 213 27.39 -6.52 8.49
CA ARG A 213 27.51 -5.99 9.85
C ARG A 213 26.51 -6.69 10.79
N ASN A 214 26.60 -8.03 10.84
CA ASN A 214 25.62 -8.88 11.51
C ASN A 214 25.46 -8.59 13.01
N ALA A 215 26.57 -8.33 13.71
CA ALA A 215 26.55 -8.04 15.14
C ALA A 215 25.79 -6.73 15.44
N GLU A 216 26.02 -5.69 14.65
CA GLU A 216 25.33 -4.40 14.80
C GLU A 216 23.85 -4.52 14.45
N GLY A 217 23.51 -5.26 13.39
CA GLY A 217 22.12 -5.54 13.03
C GLY A 217 21.36 -6.28 14.15
N ALA A 218 22.00 -7.26 14.80
CA ALA A 218 21.39 -7.96 15.93
C ALA A 218 21.09 -7.02 17.11
N ILE A 219 22.05 -6.17 17.50
CA ILE A 219 21.88 -5.16 18.56
C ILE A 219 20.71 -4.21 18.24
N GLU A 220 20.60 -3.78 16.98
CA GLU A 220 19.51 -2.89 16.56
C GLU A 220 18.13 -3.58 16.60
N LEU A 221 18.07 -4.89 16.31
CA LEU A 221 16.82 -5.66 16.48
C LEU A 221 16.47 -5.89 17.94
N GLU A 222 17.44 -6.11 18.83
CA GLU A 222 17.19 -6.29 20.26
C GLU A 222 16.49 -5.06 20.86
N LYS A 223 16.87 -3.86 20.43
CA LYS A 223 16.21 -2.59 20.81
C LYS A 223 14.73 -2.51 20.39
N THR A 224 14.27 -3.40 19.50
CA THR A 224 12.86 -3.46 19.07
C THR A 224 12.02 -4.45 19.87
N LEU A 225 12.65 -5.25 20.72
CA LEU A 225 11.98 -6.25 21.56
C LEU A 225 11.49 -5.60 22.86
N PRO A 226 10.35 -6.08 23.42
CA PRO A 226 9.99 -5.72 24.78
C PRO A 226 11.08 -6.19 25.75
N PRO A 227 11.32 -5.46 26.86
CA PRO A 227 12.26 -5.89 27.89
C PRO A 227 11.87 -7.29 28.37
N ILE A 228 12.87 -8.16 28.55
CA ILE A 228 12.66 -9.49 29.11
C ILE A 228 12.30 -9.30 30.58
N THR A 229 11.00 -9.14 30.87
CA THR A 229 10.47 -9.36 32.21
C THR A 229 10.54 -10.86 32.45
N GLN A 230 11.62 -11.31 33.09
CA GLN A 230 11.64 -12.63 33.72
C GLN A 230 10.40 -12.73 34.61
N PRO A 231 9.53 -13.75 34.46
CA PRO A 231 8.48 -14.00 35.43
C PRO A 231 9.19 -14.17 36.78
N SER A 232 8.84 -13.31 37.73
CA SER A 232 9.30 -13.36 39.11
C SER A 232 9.26 -14.81 39.60
N THR A 233 10.44 -15.38 39.81
CA THR A 233 10.74 -16.58 40.60
C THR A 233 9.49 -17.39 40.99
N MET A 234 9.23 -18.52 40.33
CA MET A 234 8.45 -19.56 40.99
C MET A 234 9.14 -19.87 42.32
N PRO A 235 8.44 -19.85 43.47
CA PRO A 235 9.08 -20.18 44.73
C PRO A 235 9.62 -21.61 44.64
N ALA A 236 10.92 -21.75 44.92
CA ALA A 236 11.58 -23.02 45.09
C ALA A 236 10.73 -23.87 46.04
N LYS A 237 10.24 -25.02 45.57
CA LYS A 237 9.59 -26.00 46.45
C LYS A 237 10.63 -26.40 47.48
N SER A 238 10.42 -25.93 48.71
CA SER A 238 11.20 -26.29 49.89
C SER A 238 11.29 -27.80 50.01
N HIS A 239 12.51 -28.29 50.20
CA HIS A 239 12.79 -29.68 50.55
C HIS A 239 11.89 -30.14 51.70
N VAL A 240 11.10 -31.19 51.45
CA VAL A 240 10.55 -32.03 52.51
C VAL A 240 11.59 -33.10 52.79
N THR A 241 12.40 -32.89 53.81
CA THR A 241 13.16 -33.94 54.49
C THR A 241 12.16 -34.77 55.27
N THR A 242 11.87 -35.99 54.82
CA THR A 242 11.30 -37.02 55.71
C THR A 242 12.32 -38.14 55.85
N THR A 243 13.07 -37.99 56.94
CA THR A 243 13.80 -38.97 57.72
C THR A 243 13.29 -40.41 57.54
N SER A 244 14.20 -41.32 57.17
CA SER A 244 14.00 -42.76 57.29
C SER A 244 13.95 -43.17 58.76
N MET A 245 13.07 -44.11 59.08
CA MET A 245 13.11 -44.88 60.33
C MET A 245 13.30 -46.37 60.00
N PRO A 246 13.92 -47.17 60.90
CA PRO A 246 14.56 -48.43 60.56
C PRO A 246 13.67 -49.66 60.75
N ALA A 247 14.23 -50.78 60.31
CA ALA A 247 13.69 -52.14 60.29
C ALA A 247 13.37 -52.74 61.67
N GLU A 248 12.35 -53.60 61.67
CA GLU A 248 12.27 -54.86 62.43
C GLU A 248 11.81 -55.97 61.48
#